data_AF-A0A0H0SI21-F1
#
_entry.id   AF-A0A0H0SI21-F1
#
_cell.length_a   1.000
_cell.length_b   1.000
_cell.length_c   1.000
_cell.angle_alpha   90.00
_cell.angle_beta   90.00
_cell.angle_gamma   90.00
#
_symmetry.space_group_name_H-M   'P 1'
#
loop_
_entity.id
_entity.type
_entity.pdbx_description
1 polymer ?
#
loop_
_entity_poly.entity_id
_entity_poly.type
_entity_poly.pdbx_seq_one_letter_code
_entity_poly.pdbx_strand_id
1 'polypeptide(L)'
;MSQTTTQQAQAAAEVASTATLAPAQQQDVLDQLMKPEIQESLNVLVANLPKLAELTTLLTKTYDLVQTVANDHVLIDDIKGGMEEFVKPISDKAKGIAQAAIEANDRVHVEESTIGLFGILKMLKDPQVQKTLRFAQAFLEVTAERQQQKR
;
A
#
# COMPACT_ATOMS: atom_id res chain seq x y z
N MET A 1 35.70 37.00 42.51
CA MET A 1 35.84 36.08 41.37
C MET A 1 35.46 34.67 41.81
N SER A 2 34.19 34.46 42.20
CA SER A 2 33.73 33.21 42.85
C SER A 2 32.59 32.53 42.09
N GLN A 3 32.47 32.78 40.78
CA GLN A 3 31.41 32.19 39.94
C GLN A 3 31.92 31.22 38.86
N THR A 4 33.22 30.91 38.81
CA THR A 4 33.76 30.00 37.77
C THR A 4 33.94 28.55 38.25
N THR A 5 33.88 28.28 39.56
CA THR A 5 34.08 26.91 40.09
C THR A 5 32.79 26.10 40.16
N THR A 6 31.62 26.73 40.25
CA THR A 6 30.33 26.00 40.40
C THR A 6 29.77 25.50 39.07
N GLN A 7 30.16 26.09 37.93
CA GLN A 7 29.64 25.69 36.62
C GLN A 7 30.40 24.51 35.99
N GLN A 8 31.57 24.15 36.50
CA GLN A 8 32.34 23.01 36.01
C GLN A 8 32.07 21.70 36.77
N ALA A 9 31.38 21.77 37.92
CA ALA A 9 30.91 20.59 38.66
C ALA A 9 29.57 20.03 38.14
N GLN A 10 28.77 20.84 37.42
CA GLN A 10 27.48 20.42 36.86
C GLN A 10 27.58 19.84 35.45
N ALA A 11 28.65 20.12 34.70
CA ALA A 11 28.87 19.53 33.36
C ALA A 11 29.46 18.10 33.41
N ALA A 12 29.98 17.65 34.56
CA ALA A 12 30.52 16.30 34.71
C ALA A 12 29.49 15.26 35.21
N ALA A 13 28.29 15.70 35.61
CA ALA A 13 27.24 14.81 36.11
C ALA A 13 26.25 14.35 35.01
N GLU A 14 26.31 14.92 33.80
CA GLU A 14 25.37 14.59 32.73
C GLU A 14 25.95 13.64 31.66
N VAL A 15 27.27 13.40 31.67
CA VAL A 15 27.93 12.53 30.66
C VAL A 15 28.15 11.09 31.16
N ALA A 16 27.71 10.75 32.38
CA ALA A 16 27.84 9.42 32.97
C ALA A 16 26.53 8.59 32.94
N SER A 17 25.49 9.04 32.23
CA SER A 17 24.20 8.33 32.13
C SER A 17 24.01 7.50 30.85
N THR A 18 25.04 7.27 30.03
CA THR A 18 24.91 6.54 28.76
C THR A 18 25.77 5.27 28.65
N ALA A 19 26.28 4.72 29.76
CA ALA A 19 27.11 3.51 29.71
C ALA A 19 26.79 2.45 30.78
N THR A 20 25.55 2.35 31.23
CA THR A 20 25.13 1.23 32.08
C THR A 20 23.77 0.70 31.64
N LEU A 21 23.75 0.13 30.42
CA LEU A 21 22.66 -0.79 30.04
C LEU A 21 22.80 -2.02 30.93
N ALA A 22 21.75 -2.22 31.72
CA ALA A 22 21.73 -2.99 32.95
C ALA A 22 21.88 -4.51 32.73
N PRO A 23 22.55 -5.23 33.65
CA PRO A 23 22.46 -6.70 33.73
C PRO A 23 21.03 -7.20 33.99
N ALA A 24 20.10 -6.31 34.37
CA ALA A 24 18.69 -6.62 34.59
C ALA A 24 17.92 -6.94 33.28
N GLN A 25 18.27 -6.33 32.14
CA GLN A 25 17.60 -6.63 30.87
C GLN A 25 18.05 -7.97 30.28
N GLN A 26 19.30 -8.37 30.49
CA GLN A 26 19.78 -9.68 30.09
C GLN A 26 19.17 -10.81 30.94
N GLN A 27 18.93 -10.58 32.24
CA GLN A 27 18.22 -11.54 33.10
C GLN A 27 16.75 -11.71 32.68
N ASP A 28 16.06 -10.64 32.31
CA ASP A 28 14.66 -10.68 31.86
C ASP A 28 14.50 -11.40 30.50
N VAL A 29 15.47 -11.23 29.59
CA VAL A 29 15.52 -12.00 28.33
C VAL A 29 15.78 -13.48 28.63
N LEU A 30 16.68 -13.81 29.57
CA LEU A 30 16.91 -15.21 29.98
C LEU A 30 15.67 -15.83 30.64
N ASP A 31 14.96 -15.10 31.50
CA ASP A 31 13.69 -15.55 32.10
C ASP A 31 12.59 -15.72 31.04
N GLN A 32 12.55 -14.89 30.01
CA GLN A 32 11.65 -15.07 28.87
C GLN A 32 12.01 -16.29 28.02
N LEU A 33 13.30 -16.57 27.81
CA LEU A 33 13.75 -17.78 27.11
C LEU A 33 13.47 -19.06 27.91
N MET A 34 13.29 -18.97 29.23
CA MET A 34 12.92 -20.09 30.10
C MET A 34 11.42 -20.41 30.07
N LYS A 35 10.59 -19.57 29.45
CA LYS A 35 9.16 -19.83 29.27
C LYS A 35 8.94 -20.97 28.26
N PRO A 36 8.06 -21.95 28.55
CA PRO A 36 7.87 -23.12 27.70
C PRO A 36 7.41 -22.76 26.28
N GLU A 37 6.64 -21.69 26.12
CA GLU A 37 6.17 -21.22 24.80
C GLU A 37 7.32 -20.67 23.94
N ILE A 38 8.31 -20.03 24.56
CA ILE A 38 9.49 -19.48 23.88
C ILE A 38 10.47 -20.60 23.54
N GLN A 39 10.62 -21.61 24.41
CA GLN A 39 11.42 -22.80 24.10
C GLN A 39 10.82 -23.62 22.94
N GLU A 40 9.50 -23.78 22.90
CA GLU A 40 8.81 -24.43 21.79
C GLU A 40 9.00 -23.64 20.49
N SER A 41 8.83 -22.32 20.53
CA SER A 41 9.06 -21.44 19.38
C SER A 41 10.51 -21.48 18.88
N LEU A 42 11.49 -21.52 19.79
CA LEU A 42 12.90 -21.69 19.45
C LEU A 42 13.19 -23.06 18.86
N ASN A 43 12.60 -24.12 19.40
CA ASN A 43 12.75 -25.47 18.87
C ASN A 43 12.14 -25.58 17.46
N VAL A 44 10.96 -24.99 17.24
CA VAL A 44 10.33 -24.87 15.92
C VAL A 44 11.20 -24.05 14.97
N LEU A 45 11.78 -22.94 15.43
CA LEU A 45 12.65 -22.10 14.61
C LEU A 45 13.92 -22.85 14.21
N VAL A 46 14.57 -23.55 15.15
CA VAL A 46 15.73 -24.41 14.90
C VAL A 46 15.39 -25.55 13.95
N ALA A 47 14.25 -26.21 14.14
CA ALA A 47 13.78 -27.28 13.25
C ALA A 47 13.45 -26.77 11.83
N ASN A 48 13.03 -25.51 11.68
CA ASN A 48 12.72 -24.89 10.39
C ASN A 48 13.89 -24.05 9.82
N LEU A 49 15.06 -23.99 10.46
CA LEU A 49 16.25 -23.34 9.91
C LEU A 49 16.59 -23.82 8.48
N PRO A 50 16.49 -25.13 8.14
CA PRO A 50 16.71 -25.58 6.77
C PRO A 50 15.79 -24.90 5.75
N LYS A 51 14.51 -24.67 6.08
CA LYS A 51 13.56 -23.97 5.20
C LYS A 51 13.91 -22.50 5.02
N LEU A 52 14.42 -21.84 6.06
CA LEU A 52 14.87 -20.44 5.95
C LEU A 52 16.10 -20.32 5.04
N ALA A 53 17.00 -21.31 5.08
CA ALA A 53 18.13 -21.40 4.16
C ALA A 53 17.68 -21.65 2.71
N GLU A 54 16.68 -22.52 2.51
CA GLU A 54 16.05 -22.75 1.20
C GLU A 54 15.36 -21.50 0.66
N LEU A 55 14.63 -20.77 1.51
CA LEU A 55 13.99 -19.51 1.12
C LEU A 55 15.01 -18.44 0.74
N THR A 56 16.13 -18.36 1.46
CA THR A 56 17.23 -17.45 1.09
C THR A 56 17.82 -17.83 -0.26
N THR A 57 18.00 -19.13 -0.52
CA THR A 57 18.46 -19.65 -1.82
C THR A 57 17.45 -19.35 -2.94
N LEU A 58 16.14 -19.50 -2.66
CA LEU A 58 15.08 -19.15 -3.59
C LEU A 58 15.08 -17.64 -3.88
N LEU A 59 15.32 -16.81 -2.87
CA LEU A 59 15.42 -15.36 -3.02
C LEU A 59 16.62 -14.97 -3.88
N THR A 60 17.78 -15.61 -3.67
CA THR A 60 18.96 -15.42 -4.52
C THR A 60 18.68 -15.83 -5.97
N LYS A 61 18.06 -16.99 -6.20
CA LYS A 61 17.65 -17.41 -7.56
C LYS A 61 16.65 -16.44 -8.18
N THR A 62 15.71 -15.91 -7.40
CA THR A 62 14.74 -14.92 -7.88
C THR A 62 15.44 -13.61 -8.24
N TYR A 63 16.44 -13.19 -7.46
CA TYR A 63 17.28 -12.05 -7.78
C TYR A 63 18.04 -12.26 -9.09
N ASP A 64 18.65 -13.44 -9.29
CA ASP A 64 19.33 -13.78 -10.54
C ASP A 64 18.37 -13.80 -11.73
N LEU A 65 17.15 -14.33 -11.54
CA LEU A 65 16.11 -14.30 -12.57
C LEU A 65 15.67 -12.88 -12.90
N VAL A 66 15.42 -12.04 -11.90
CA VAL A 66 15.08 -10.62 -12.10
C VAL A 66 16.22 -9.89 -12.79
N GLN A 67 17.47 -10.12 -12.39
CA GLN A 67 18.64 -9.52 -13.02
C GLN A 67 18.82 -10.02 -14.47
N THR A 68 18.60 -11.30 -14.74
CA THR A 68 18.69 -11.87 -16.10
C THR A 68 17.58 -11.32 -17.00
N VAL A 69 16.33 -11.28 -16.51
CA VAL A 69 15.18 -10.76 -17.25
C VAL A 69 15.26 -9.24 -17.44
N ALA A 70 15.72 -8.50 -16.44
CA ALA A 70 15.83 -7.04 -16.50
C ALA A 70 16.94 -6.57 -17.45
N ASN A 71 18.00 -7.36 -17.62
CA ASN A 71 19.08 -7.06 -18.57
C ASN A 71 18.80 -7.59 -19.99
N ASP A 72 17.74 -8.38 -20.17
CA ASP A 72 17.29 -8.83 -21.49
C ASP A 72 16.34 -7.80 -22.11
N HIS A 73 16.92 -6.87 -22.85
CA HIS A 73 16.17 -5.83 -23.55
C HIS A 73 15.18 -6.39 -24.58
N VAL A 74 15.48 -7.54 -25.20
CA VAL A 74 14.60 -8.14 -26.21
C VAL A 74 13.34 -8.69 -25.56
N LEU A 75 13.49 -9.40 -24.44
CA LEU A 75 12.34 -9.93 -23.70
C LEU A 75 11.46 -8.81 -23.12
N ILE A 76 12.05 -7.72 -22.62
CA ILE A 76 11.31 -6.56 -22.12
C ILE A 76 10.51 -5.89 -23.23
N ASP A 77 11.14 -5.67 -24.39
CA ASP A 77 10.48 -5.01 -25.52
C ASP A 77 9.34 -5.86 -26.08
N ASP A 78 9.49 -7.19 -26.13
CA ASP A 78 8.42 -8.13 -26.53
C ASP A 78 7.26 -8.14 -25.53
N ILE A 79 7.55 -8.18 -24.22
CA ILE A 79 6.51 -8.11 -23.17
C ILE A 79 5.80 -6.76 -23.21
N LYS A 80 6.54 -5.67 -23.36
CA LYS A 80 6.00 -4.32 -23.47
C LYS A 80 5.12 -4.20 -24.72
N GLY A 81 5.57 -4.67 -25.88
CA GLY A 81 4.78 -4.66 -27.11
C GLY A 81 3.47 -5.43 -26.98
N GLY A 82 3.52 -6.64 -26.42
CA GLY A 82 2.33 -7.45 -26.17
C GLY A 82 1.37 -6.82 -25.16
N MET A 83 1.88 -6.31 -24.05
CA MET A 83 1.06 -5.67 -23.01
C MET A 83 0.51 -4.31 -23.45
N GLU A 84 1.27 -3.55 -24.22
CA GLU A 84 0.88 -2.24 -24.74
C GLU A 84 -0.35 -2.36 -25.66
N GLU A 85 -0.49 -3.44 -26.44
CA GLU A 85 -1.69 -3.68 -27.24
C GLU A 85 -2.95 -3.89 -26.39
N PHE A 86 -2.84 -4.56 -25.24
CA PHE A 86 -3.95 -4.73 -24.30
C PHE A 86 -4.25 -3.49 -23.46
N VAL A 87 -3.22 -2.72 -23.10
CA VAL A 87 -3.35 -1.56 -22.20
C VAL A 87 -3.66 -0.27 -22.97
N LYS A 88 -3.23 -0.13 -24.23
CA LYS A 88 -3.58 1.00 -25.11
C LYS A 88 -5.06 1.36 -25.11
N PRO A 89 -6.01 0.44 -25.37
CA PRO A 89 -7.43 0.80 -25.41
C PRO A 89 -7.97 1.29 -24.06
N ILE A 90 -7.38 0.86 -22.94
CA ILE A 90 -7.74 1.33 -21.60
C ILE A 90 -7.14 2.72 -21.36
N SER A 91 -5.86 2.91 -21.71
CA SER A 91 -5.15 4.18 -21.61
C SER A 91 -5.81 5.27 -22.45
N ASP A 92 -6.19 4.96 -23.69
CA ASP A 92 -6.82 5.93 -24.59
C ASP A 92 -8.25 6.28 -24.15
N LYS A 93 -9.02 5.30 -23.63
CA LYS A 93 -10.29 5.59 -22.96
C LYS A 93 -10.10 6.48 -21.72
N ALA A 94 -9.08 6.22 -20.91
CA ALA A 94 -8.78 7.02 -19.73
C ALA A 94 -8.39 8.46 -20.09
N LYS A 95 -7.58 8.66 -21.14
CA LYS A 95 -7.26 9.99 -21.67
C LYS A 95 -8.52 10.73 -22.14
N GLY A 96 -9.43 10.06 -22.85
CA GLY A 96 -10.70 10.65 -23.26
C GLY A 96 -11.58 11.08 -22.08
N ILE A 97 -11.65 10.26 -21.03
CA ILE A 97 -12.37 10.62 -19.79
C ILE A 97 -11.69 11.79 -19.07
N ALA A 98 -10.36 11.81 -19.00
CA ALA A 98 -9.61 12.90 -18.39
C ALA A 98 -9.82 14.22 -19.14
N GLN A 99 -9.80 14.20 -20.47
CA GLN A 99 -10.10 15.39 -21.29
C GLN A 99 -11.53 15.87 -21.09
N ALA A 100 -12.52 14.97 -21.11
CA ALA A 100 -13.91 15.32 -20.84
C ALA A 100 -14.11 15.89 -19.42
N ALA A 101 -13.39 15.38 -18.43
CA ALA A 101 -13.42 15.88 -17.06
C ALA A 101 -12.80 17.27 -16.94
N ILE A 102 -11.66 17.52 -17.60
CA ILE A 102 -11.01 18.85 -17.64
C ILE A 102 -11.94 19.85 -18.33
N GLU A 103 -12.50 19.50 -19.49
CA GLU A 103 -13.42 20.37 -20.21
C GLU A 103 -14.70 20.66 -19.41
N ALA A 104 -15.24 19.65 -18.70
CA ALA A 104 -16.36 19.85 -17.79
C ALA A 104 -16.00 20.79 -16.63
N ASN A 105 -14.80 20.63 -16.05
CA ASN A 105 -14.31 21.49 -14.98
C ASN A 105 -14.18 22.95 -15.45
N ASP A 106 -13.60 23.19 -16.63
CA ASP A 106 -13.47 24.53 -17.21
C ASP A 106 -14.84 25.18 -17.46
N ARG A 107 -15.83 24.41 -17.96
CA ARG A 107 -17.20 24.90 -18.19
C ARG A 107 -17.92 25.30 -16.89
N VAL A 108 -17.72 24.55 -15.81
CA VAL A 108 -18.31 24.85 -14.49
C VAL A 108 -17.73 26.14 -13.88
N HIS A 109 -16.48 26.47 -14.20
CA HIS A 109 -15.85 27.72 -13.74
C HIS A 109 -16.22 28.95 -14.57
N VAL A 110 -16.64 28.77 -15.83
CA VAL A 110 -17.09 29.87 -16.70
C VAL A 110 -18.58 30.20 -16.47
N GLU A 111 -19.41 29.20 -16.14
CA GLU A 111 -20.83 29.38 -15.80
C GLU A 111 -21.09 29.10 -14.31
N GLU A 112 -21.07 30.13 -13.45
CA GLU A 112 -21.47 30.04 -12.03
C GLU A 112 -23.01 29.92 -11.83
N SER A 113 -23.70 29.18 -12.69
CA SER A 113 -25.15 29.04 -12.60
C SER A 113 -25.53 27.97 -11.56
N THR A 114 -26.23 28.38 -10.49
CA THR A 114 -26.72 27.44 -9.47
C THR A 114 -27.86 26.59 -10.06
N ILE A 115 -27.74 25.27 -9.94
CA ILE A 115 -28.77 24.33 -10.41
C ILE A 115 -30.02 24.46 -9.51
N GLY A 116 -31.12 25.01 -10.05
CA GLY A 116 -32.42 25.07 -9.35
C GLY A 116 -33.16 23.73 -9.33
N LEU A 117 -34.25 23.63 -8.56
CA LEU A 117 -35.07 22.39 -8.42
C LEU A 117 -35.55 21.84 -9.78
N PHE A 118 -35.99 22.70 -10.68
CA PHE A 118 -36.35 22.31 -12.05
C PHE A 118 -35.15 21.82 -12.87
N GLY A 119 -33.96 22.37 -12.62
CA GLY A 119 -32.71 21.90 -13.21
C GLY A 119 -32.38 20.47 -12.79
N ILE A 120 -32.56 20.15 -11.50
CA ILE A 120 -32.40 18.77 -10.99
C ILE A 120 -33.41 17.83 -11.65
N LEU A 121 -34.68 18.23 -11.75
CA LEU A 121 -35.70 17.42 -12.43
C LEU A 121 -35.37 17.19 -13.92
N LYS A 122 -34.83 18.21 -14.59
CA LYS A 122 -34.39 18.09 -15.98
C LYS A 122 -33.18 17.16 -16.12
N MET A 123 -32.22 17.25 -15.20
CA MET A 123 -31.04 16.38 -15.16
C MET A 123 -31.42 14.92 -14.87
N LEU A 124 -32.40 14.68 -14.00
CA LEU A 124 -32.92 13.32 -13.75
C LEU A 124 -33.57 12.71 -15.00
N LYS A 125 -34.09 13.54 -15.90
CA LYS A 125 -34.64 13.11 -17.20
C LYS A 125 -33.55 12.95 -18.27
N ASP A 126 -32.30 13.32 -17.99
CA ASP A 126 -31.20 13.18 -18.94
C ASP A 126 -30.94 11.70 -19.28
N PRO A 127 -30.77 11.32 -20.57
CA PRO A 127 -30.53 9.94 -20.96
C PRO A 127 -29.30 9.28 -20.33
N GLN A 128 -28.23 10.03 -20.02
CA GLN A 128 -27.03 9.48 -19.39
C GLN A 128 -27.27 9.21 -17.90
N VAL A 129 -27.95 10.12 -17.20
CA VAL A 129 -28.35 9.89 -15.80
C VAL A 129 -29.29 8.69 -15.70
N GLN A 130 -30.25 8.57 -16.61
CA GLN A 130 -31.16 7.43 -16.69
C GLN A 130 -30.42 6.11 -16.93
N LYS A 131 -29.41 6.08 -17.82
CA LYS A 131 -28.57 4.89 -18.03
C LYS A 131 -27.83 4.49 -16.76
N THR A 132 -27.25 5.44 -16.03
CA THR A 132 -26.55 5.18 -14.76
C THR A 132 -27.50 4.61 -13.70
N LEU A 133 -28.71 5.17 -13.56
CA LEU A 133 -29.72 4.64 -12.64
C LEU A 133 -30.19 3.24 -13.03
N ARG A 134 -30.41 2.98 -14.32
CA ARG A 134 -30.77 1.65 -14.82
C ARG A 134 -29.66 0.63 -14.61
N PHE A 135 -28.40 1.03 -14.78
CA PHE A 135 -27.26 0.19 -14.46
C PHE A 135 -27.21 -0.14 -12.96
N ALA A 136 -27.38 0.86 -12.09
CA ALA A 136 -27.41 0.66 -10.65
C ALA A 136 -28.52 -0.33 -10.23
N GLN A 137 -29.71 -0.20 -10.81
CA GLN A 137 -30.80 -1.16 -10.62
C GLN A 137 -30.39 -2.58 -11.02
N ALA A 138 -29.91 -2.76 -12.26
CA ALA A 138 -29.51 -4.08 -12.76
C ALA A 138 -28.36 -4.70 -11.94
N PHE A 139 -27.42 -3.87 -11.49
CA PHE A 139 -26.32 -4.31 -10.64
C PHE A 139 -26.80 -4.83 -9.27
N LEU A 140 -27.75 -4.13 -8.65
CA LEU A 140 -28.35 -4.54 -7.38
C LEU A 140 -29.15 -5.84 -7.54
N GLU A 141 -29.91 -5.99 -8.63
CA GLU A 141 -30.65 -7.21 -8.96
C GLU A 141 -29.72 -8.41 -9.09
N VAL A 142 -28.68 -8.31 -9.92
CA VAL A 142 -27.67 -9.37 -10.08
C VAL A 142 -26.99 -9.72 -8.76
N THR A 143 -26.70 -8.72 -7.92
CA THR A 143 -26.07 -8.95 -6.61
C THR A 143 -27.02 -9.66 -5.64
N ALA A 144 -28.30 -9.28 -5.65
CA ALA A 144 -29.34 -9.91 -4.83
C ALA A 144 -29.59 -11.38 -5.27
N GLU A 145 -29.69 -11.63 -6.58
CA GLU A 145 -29.82 -12.98 -7.14
C GLU A 145 -28.64 -13.88 -6.72
N ARG A 146 -27.41 -13.37 -6.82
CA ARG A 146 -26.21 -14.09 -6.39
C ARG A 146 -26.19 -14.39 -4.89
N GLN A 147 -26.77 -13.52 -4.07
CA GLN A 147 -26.90 -13.77 -2.63
C GLN A 147 -27.96 -14.84 -2.32
N GLN A 148 -29.06 -14.86 -3.08
CA GLN A 148 -30.11 -15.87 -2.95
C GLN A 148 -29.64 -17.26 -3.41
N GLN A 149 -28.86 -17.35 -4.48
CA GLN A 149 -28.30 -18.62 -4.97
C GLN A 149 -27.21 -19.22 -4.06
N LYS A 150 -26.63 -18.43 -3.15
CA LYS A 150 -25.63 -18.88 -2.16
C LYS A 150 -26.25 -19.35 -0.84
N ARG A 151 -27.56 -19.23 -0.67
CA ARG A 151 -28.31 -19.72 0.49
C ARG A 151 -29.02 -21.03 0.16
#